data_AF-A0A354XDV6-F1
#
_entry.id   AF-A0A354XDV6-F1
#
_cell.length_a   1.000
_cell.length_b   1.000
_cell.length_c   1.000
_cell.angle_alpha   90.00
_cell.angle_beta   90.00
_cell.angle_gamma   90.00
#
_symmetry.space_group_name_H-M   'P 1'
#
loop_
_entity.id
_entity.type
_entity.pdbx_description
1 polymer ?
#
loop_
_entity_poly.entity_id
_entity_poly.type
_entity_poly.pdbx_seq_one_letter_code
_entity_poly.pdbx_strand_id
1 'polypeptide(L)'
;MSLFRPTFESFPSVTPVEAGVRRTSEILGEAIMDSVSSVRDSLPEQHRAHFETLRQEIITFTEVHGISRESLGKPDLLREATYKLSIPDLERLALLLERFEYLLKNGEPKKEDYAEALEHAERLYHLREQYDSQVSLLEQVGILKEGVILGIDGHEHPVPTLEQIAMRLFERREILKTKHDQGFTKLLLVPFGMSLDSLQEIFKQFLLKYKRDNPDFDLNTNEPLWTWPRYQGADIGD
;
A
#
# COMPACT_ATOMS: atom_id res chain seq x y z
N MET A 1 -5.17 58.18 14.51
CA MET A 1 -6.48 58.55 15.10
C MET A 1 -7.58 57.91 14.27
N SER A 2 -8.53 57.24 14.93
CA SER A 2 -9.78 56.64 14.41
C SER A 2 -9.62 55.34 13.60
N LEU A 3 -9.86 54.16 14.19
CA LEU A 3 -11.16 53.50 14.48
C LEU A 3 -11.94 53.12 13.20
N PHE A 4 -11.83 51.86 12.78
CA PHE A 4 -12.93 51.13 12.15
C PHE A 4 -12.82 49.63 12.48
N ARG A 5 -13.84 49.15 13.18
CA ARG A 5 -14.13 47.75 13.52
C ARG A 5 -15.27 47.31 12.59
N PRO A 6 -15.23 46.10 12.01
CA PRO A 6 -16.44 45.46 11.54
C PRO A 6 -16.93 44.41 12.54
N THR A 7 -18.22 44.50 12.75
CA THR A 7 -19.16 43.71 13.54
C THR A 7 -19.07 42.21 13.23
N PHE A 8 -18.90 41.38 14.26
CA PHE A 8 -19.18 39.94 14.18
C PHE A 8 -20.70 39.76 14.16
N GLU A 9 -21.26 39.40 13.01
CA GLU A 9 -22.61 38.86 12.94
C GLU A 9 -22.58 37.40 13.44
N SER A 10 -23.40 37.15 14.45
CA SER A 10 -23.66 35.83 15.03
C SER A 10 -24.54 35.02 14.09
N PHE A 11 -24.04 33.90 13.58
CA PHE A 11 -24.86 32.83 13.00
C PHE A 11 -25.02 31.69 14.02
N PRO A 12 -26.17 30.99 14.00
CA PRO A 12 -26.67 30.24 15.14
C PRO A 12 -25.83 29.01 15.43
N SER A 13 -25.66 28.74 16.72
CA SER A 13 -25.09 27.51 17.26
C SER A 13 -25.93 26.32 16.82
N VAL A 14 -25.49 25.63 15.77
CA VAL A 14 -25.92 24.26 15.54
C VAL A 14 -25.12 23.39 16.49
N THR A 15 -25.73 23.09 17.63
CA THR A 15 -25.30 22.00 18.53
C THR A 15 -25.18 20.71 17.72
N PRO A 16 -24.01 20.07 17.65
CA PRO A 16 -23.95 18.69 17.21
C PRO A 16 -24.57 17.84 18.32
N VAL A 17 -25.58 17.07 17.91
CA VAL A 17 -26.20 15.99 18.67
C VAL A 17 -25.13 15.14 19.33
N GLU A 18 -25.35 14.81 20.60
CA GLU A 18 -24.54 13.93 21.44
C GLU A 18 -24.32 12.56 20.75
N ALA A 19 -23.23 12.45 20.00
CA ALA A 19 -22.54 11.19 19.74
C ALA A 19 -21.14 11.36 20.34
N GLY A 20 -20.81 10.55 21.35
CA GLY A 20 -19.63 10.71 22.19
C GLY A 20 -18.36 11.04 21.41
N VAL A 21 -17.83 12.25 21.61
CA VAL A 21 -16.59 12.72 20.99
C VAL A 21 -15.42 11.98 21.64
N ARG A 22 -15.07 10.79 21.11
CA ARG A 22 -13.82 10.11 21.45
C ARG A 22 -12.66 11.03 21.08
N ARG A 23 -11.64 11.12 21.95
CA ARG A 23 -10.46 11.94 21.66
C ARG A 23 -9.69 11.33 20.49
N THR A 24 -9.09 12.16 19.65
CA THR A 24 -8.32 11.71 18.47
C THR A 24 -7.20 10.72 18.84
N SER A 25 -6.58 10.90 20.01
CA SER A 25 -5.58 9.95 20.55
C SER A 25 -6.17 8.59 20.95
N GLU A 26 -7.42 8.56 21.42
CA GLU A 26 -8.12 7.31 21.79
C GLU A 26 -8.47 6.51 20.53
N ILE A 27 -8.97 7.19 19.48
CA ILE A 27 -9.27 6.58 18.18
C ILE A 27 -8.00 6.05 17.53
N LEU A 28 -6.91 6.84 17.57
CA LEU A 28 -5.61 6.43 17.02
C LEU A 28 -5.04 5.23 17.77
N GLY A 29 -5.08 5.24 19.11
CA GLY A 29 -4.66 4.10 19.92
C GLY A 29 -5.48 2.84 19.65
N GLU A 30 -6.81 2.96 19.59
CA GLU A 30 -7.72 1.85 19.27
C GLU A 30 -7.46 1.28 17.87
N ALA A 31 -7.25 2.14 16.87
CA ALA A 31 -7.01 1.74 15.49
C ALA A 31 -5.65 1.03 15.29
N ILE A 32 -4.69 1.22 16.20
CA ILE A 32 -3.36 0.59 16.11
C ILE A 32 -3.27 -0.70 16.95
N MET A 33 -4.13 -0.89 17.95
CA MET A 33 -4.21 -2.12 18.77
C MET A 33 -4.77 -3.33 17.98
N ASP A 34 -5.00 -4.49 18.59
CA ASP A 34 -5.29 -5.74 17.84
C ASP A 34 -6.79 -5.92 17.45
N SER A 35 -7.70 -5.08 17.95
CA SER A 35 -9.16 -5.18 17.72
C SER A 35 -9.68 -4.14 16.71
N VAL A 36 -9.25 -4.23 15.44
CA VAL A 36 -9.35 -3.12 14.46
C VAL A 36 -10.35 -3.35 13.32
N SER A 37 -11.03 -4.49 13.28
CA SER A 37 -11.95 -4.80 12.18
C SER A 37 -13.00 -3.71 11.97
N SER A 38 -13.59 -3.16 13.05
CA SER A 38 -14.59 -2.09 12.94
C SER A 38 -14.07 -0.77 12.36
N VAL A 39 -12.84 -0.37 12.69
CA VAL A 39 -12.24 0.89 12.21
C VAL A 39 -11.76 0.74 10.76
N ARG A 40 -11.17 -0.40 10.42
CA ARG A 40 -10.79 -0.70 9.03
C ARG A 40 -12.03 -0.82 8.15
N ASP A 41 -13.07 -1.51 8.63
CA ASP A 41 -14.24 -1.82 7.82
C ASP A 41 -15.12 -0.58 7.57
N SER A 42 -14.97 0.48 8.39
CA SER A 42 -15.60 1.79 8.13
C SER A 42 -14.95 2.58 7.00
N LEU A 43 -13.72 2.23 6.61
CA LEU A 43 -13.04 2.84 5.46
C LEU A 43 -13.52 2.23 4.14
N PRO A 44 -13.58 3.03 3.05
CA PRO A 44 -13.79 2.53 1.71
C PRO A 44 -12.79 1.40 1.38
N GLU A 45 -13.27 0.35 0.71
CA GLU A 45 -12.49 -0.87 0.46
C GLU A 45 -11.15 -0.58 -0.22
N GLN A 46 -11.13 0.33 -1.19
CA GLN A 46 -9.94 0.80 -1.91
C GLN A 46 -8.85 1.41 -1.00
N HIS A 47 -9.19 1.86 0.21
CA HIS A 47 -8.25 2.48 1.15
C HIS A 47 -7.88 1.57 2.34
N ARG A 48 -8.54 0.41 2.49
CA ARG A 48 -8.24 -0.54 3.59
C ARG A 48 -6.80 -1.05 3.54
N ALA A 49 -6.26 -1.30 2.34
CA ALA A 49 -4.88 -1.73 2.19
C ALA A 49 -3.85 -0.65 2.58
N HIS A 50 -4.19 0.62 2.36
CA HIS A 50 -3.36 1.75 2.76
C HIS A 50 -3.44 1.96 4.29
N PHE A 51 -4.63 1.82 4.87
CA PHE A 51 -4.81 1.77 6.33
C PHE A 51 -3.89 0.73 6.99
N GLU A 52 -3.90 -0.51 6.51
CA GLU A 52 -3.05 -1.58 7.05
C GLU A 52 -1.56 -1.28 6.85
N THR A 53 -1.19 -0.62 5.76
CA THR A 53 0.22 -0.27 5.51
C THR A 53 0.71 0.78 6.50
N LEU A 54 -0.03 1.88 6.68
CA LEU A 54 0.32 2.91 7.67
C LEU A 54 0.31 2.36 9.09
N ARG A 55 -0.70 1.54 9.44
CA ARG A 55 -0.78 0.87 10.74
C ARG A 55 0.46 0.03 10.99
N GLN A 56 0.85 -0.80 10.02
CA GLN A 56 2.01 -1.68 10.19
C GLN A 56 3.33 -0.91 10.24
N GLU A 57 3.47 0.18 9.48
CA GLU A 57 4.64 1.07 9.59
C GLU A 57 4.76 1.70 10.97
N ILE A 58 3.64 2.15 11.57
CA ILE A 58 3.64 2.68 12.94
C ILE A 58 4.02 1.58 13.93
N ILE A 59 3.44 0.38 13.81
CA ILE A 59 3.77 -0.77 14.66
C ILE A 59 5.26 -1.09 14.57
N THR A 60 5.78 -1.30 13.37
CA THR A 60 7.19 -1.62 13.14
C THR A 60 8.10 -0.51 13.64
N PHE A 61 7.76 0.76 13.43
CA PHE A 61 8.50 1.88 14.01
C PHE A 61 8.55 1.77 15.54
N THR A 62 7.40 1.59 16.19
CA THR A 62 7.35 1.51 17.66
C THR A 62 8.13 0.32 18.21
N GLU A 63 8.09 -0.83 17.54
CA GLU A 63 8.84 -2.03 17.92
C GLU A 63 10.36 -1.79 17.83
N VAL A 64 10.83 -1.20 16.73
CA VAL A 64 12.25 -0.87 16.51
C VAL A 64 12.78 0.09 17.58
N HIS A 65 11.96 1.05 18.00
CA HIS A 65 12.34 2.06 18.99
C HIS A 65 11.97 1.69 20.44
N GLY A 66 11.45 0.49 20.70
CA GLY A 66 11.07 0.03 22.04
C GLY A 66 9.91 0.82 22.66
N ILE A 67 9.05 1.42 21.84
CA ILE A 67 7.86 2.16 22.26
C ILE A 67 6.71 1.18 22.41
N SER A 68 6.06 1.16 23.58
CA SER A 68 4.87 0.33 23.78
C SER A 68 3.70 0.82 22.91
N ARG A 69 2.94 -0.10 22.32
CA ARG A 69 1.71 0.23 21.56
C ARG A 69 0.70 0.98 22.41
N GLU A 70 0.64 0.70 23.72
CA GLU A 70 -0.25 1.43 24.65
C GLU A 70 0.09 2.92 24.75
N SER A 71 1.36 3.29 24.53
CA SER A 71 1.79 4.68 24.58
C SER A 71 1.17 5.51 23.46
N LEU A 72 0.84 4.90 22.31
CA LEU A 72 0.22 5.60 21.17
C LEU A 72 -1.18 6.15 21.51
N GLY A 73 -1.90 5.49 22.42
CA GLY A 73 -3.23 5.93 22.87
C GLY A 73 -3.21 7.00 23.96
N LYS A 74 -2.03 7.32 24.53
CA LYS A 74 -1.90 8.16 25.74
C LYS A 74 -0.84 9.26 25.52
N PRO A 75 -1.25 10.53 25.34
CA PRO A 75 -0.33 11.63 25.01
C PRO A 75 0.86 11.77 25.96
N ASP A 76 0.66 11.61 27.27
CA ASP A 76 1.74 11.71 28.26
C ASP A 76 2.77 10.58 28.10
N LEU A 77 2.31 9.34 27.88
CA LEU A 77 3.19 8.19 27.65
C LEU A 77 3.90 8.27 26.31
N LEU A 78 3.22 8.76 25.26
CA LEU A 78 3.83 8.99 23.96
C LEU A 78 4.95 10.02 24.07
N ARG A 79 4.71 11.12 24.78
CA ARG A 79 5.71 12.17 25.01
C ARG A 79 6.94 11.64 25.77
N GLU A 80 6.74 10.82 26.79
CA GLU A 80 7.82 10.19 27.53
C GLU A 80 8.63 9.23 26.64
N ALA A 81 7.94 8.36 25.90
CA ALA A 81 8.57 7.37 25.03
C ALA A 81 9.35 8.02 23.87
N THR A 82 8.86 9.14 23.35
CA THR A 82 9.48 9.84 22.22
C THR A 82 10.66 10.74 22.63
N TYR A 83 10.85 11.05 23.91
CA TYR A 83 11.94 11.91 24.38
C TYR A 83 13.35 11.39 24.03
N LYS A 84 13.49 10.08 23.83
CA LYS A 84 14.76 9.41 23.50
C LYS A 84 15.00 9.28 21.99
N LEU A 85 14.04 9.65 21.16
CA LEU A 85 14.16 9.55 19.71
C LEU A 85 15.08 10.64 19.16
N SER A 86 15.76 10.32 18.06
CA SER A 86 16.46 11.34 17.28
C SER A 86 15.46 12.30 16.62
N ILE A 87 15.90 13.50 16.22
CA ILE A 87 15.05 14.45 15.50
C ILE A 87 14.48 13.82 14.21
N PRO A 88 15.27 13.12 13.37
CA PRO A 88 14.73 12.42 12.20
C PRO A 88 13.65 11.39 12.54
N ASP A 89 13.83 10.63 13.63
CA ASP A 89 12.85 9.63 14.05
C ASP A 89 11.56 10.28 14.58
N LEU A 90 11.67 11.43 15.25
CA LEU A 90 10.51 12.22 15.68
C LEU A 90 9.72 12.75 14.49
N GLU A 91 10.40 13.33 13.49
CA GLU A 91 9.78 13.81 12.26
C GLU A 91 9.08 12.67 11.51
N ARG A 92 9.73 11.49 11.45
CA ARG A 92 9.15 10.30 10.84
C ARG A 92 7.88 9.84 11.57
N LEU A 93 7.93 9.74 12.89
CA LEU A 93 6.78 9.33 13.69
C LEU A 93 5.62 10.33 13.54
N ALA A 94 5.93 11.64 13.58
CA ALA A 94 4.93 12.69 13.39
C ALA A 94 4.23 12.56 12.04
N LEU A 95 4.98 12.37 10.95
CA LEU A 95 4.43 12.19 9.61
C LEU A 95 3.54 10.94 9.52
N LEU A 96 3.97 9.80 10.09
CA LEU A 96 3.18 8.57 10.09
C LEU A 96 1.84 8.76 10.83
N LEU A 97 1.89 9.39 12.02
CA LEU A 97 0.70 9.66 12.81
C LEU A 97 -0.24 10.65 12.13
N GLU A 98 0.30 11.70 11.51
CA GLU A 98 -0.48 12.71 10.79
C GLU A 98 -1.24 12.11 9.61
N ARG A 99 -0.59 11.23 8.82
CA ARG A 99 -1.22 10.54 7.70
C ARG A 99 -2.30 9.57 8.16
N PHE A 100 -2.00 8.80 9.20
CA PHE A 100 -2.94 7.84 9.76
C PHE A 100 -4.18 8.54 10.34
N GLU A 101 -3.98 9.64 11.09
CA GLU A 101 -5.07 10.46 11.61
C GLU A 101 -5.92 11.07 10.48
N TYR A 102 -5.28 11.57 9.41
CA TYR A 102 -6.01 12.12 8.27
C TYR A 102 -6.86 11.06 7.59
N LEU A 103 -6.31 9.87 7.33
CA LEU A 103 -7.03 8.76 6.72
C LEU A 103 -8.25 8.38 7.55
N LEU A 104 -8.10 8.28 8.88
CA LEU A 104 -9.20 7.97 9.79
C LEU A 104 -10.30 9.05 9.79
N LYS A 105 -9.93 10.32 9.64
CA LYS A 105 -10.87 11.45 9.66
C LYS A 105 -11.62 11.62 8.34
N ASN A 106 -10.93 11.44 7.21
CA ASN A 106 -11.45 11.79 5.89
C ASN A 106 -11.89 10.55 5.09
N GLY A 107 -11.50 9.34 5.51
CA GLY A 107 -11.78 8.11 4.78
C GLY A 107 -10.91 7.91 3.54
N GLU A 108 -10.03 8.85 3.22
CA GLU A 108 -9.11 8.83 2.09
C GLU A 108 -7.74 9.42 2.46
N PRO A 109 -6.67 9.05 1.73
CA PRO A 109 -5.33 9.62 1.94
C PRO A 109 -5.25 11.08 1.48
N LYS A 110 -4.31 11.87 2.02
CA LYS A 110 -4.12 13.26 1.56
C LYS A 110 -3.70 13.29 0.11
N LYS A 111 -4.23 14.24 -0.66
CA LYS A 111 -3.90 14.40 -2.09
C LYS A 111 -2.43 14.76 -2.30
N GLU A 112 -1.88 15.58 -1.42
CA GLU A 112 -0.49 16.00 -1.44
C GLU A 112 0.47 14.82 -1.23
N ASP A 113 0.07 13.84 -0.42
CA ASP A 113 0.87 12.63 -0.19
C ASP A 113 1.04 11.81 -1.47
N TYR A 114 0.05 11.81 -2.37
CA TYR A 114 0.16 11.11 -3.66
C TYR A 114 1.14 11.79 -4.61
N ALA A 115 1.14 13.13 -4.67
CA ALA A 115 2.06 13.86 -5.53
C ALA A 115 3.51 13.66 -5.07
N GLU A 116 3.76 13.77 -3.77
CA GLU A 116 5.07 13.52 -3.17
C GLU A 116 5.51 12.06 -3.36
N ALA A 117 4.60 11.10 -3.14
CA ALA A 117 4.89 9.68 -3.33
C ALA A 117 5.24 9.35 -4.79
N LEU A 118 4.50 9.92 -5.75
CA LEU A 118 4.76 9.74 -7.18
C LEU A 118 6.12 10.35 -7.57
N GLU A 119 6.43 11.56 -7.12
CA GLU A 119 7.72 12.19 -7.39
C GLU A 119 8.88 11.37 -6.81
N HIS A 120 8.73 10.92 -5.55
CA HIS A 120 9.71 10.09 -4.88
C HIS A 120 9.94 8.76 -5.63
N ALA A 121 8.86 8.07 -5.98
CA ALA A 121 8.91 6.78 -6.65
C ALA A 121 9.46 6.91 -8.07
N GLU A 122 9.10 7.96 -8.80
CA GLU A 122 9.63 8.22 -10.13
C GLU A 122 11.14 8.51 -10.10
N ARG A 123 11.58 9.37 -9.17
CA ARG A 123 13.00 9.74 -9.03
C ARG A 123 13.89 8.55 -8.69
N LEU A 124 13.44 7.65 -7.82
CA LEU A 124 14.27 6.54 -7.33
C LEU A 124 14.12 5.25 -8.13
N TYR A 125 12.96 5.02 -8.73
CA TYR A 125 12.62 3.74 -9.35
C TYR A 125 12.16 3.87 -10.81
N HIS A 126 11.98 5.05 -11.39
CA HIS A 126 11.36 5.20 -12.71
C HIS A 126 10.03 4.45 -12.80
N LEU A 127 9.21 4.62 -11.76
CA LEU A 127 8.07 3.74 -11.48
C LEU A 127 7.10 3.67 -12.65
N ARG A 128 6.82 4.79 -13.32
CA ARG A 128 5.85 4.85 -14.42
C ARG A 128 6.24 3.94 -15.58
N GLU A 129 7.48 4.06 -16.06
CA GLU A 129 7.97 3.24 -17.18
C GLU A 129 7.88 1.74 -16.84
N GLN A 130 8.29 1.36 -15.63
CA GLN A 130 8.27 -0.05 -15.21
C GLN A 130 6.86 -0.59 -15.02
N TYR A 131 5.94 0.25 -14.54
CA TYR A 131 4.53 -0.10 -14.37
C TYR A 131 3.86 -0.31 -15.73
N ASP A 132 3.96 0.67 -16.63
CA ASP A 132 3.34 0.64 -17.95
C ASP A 132 3.85 -0.57 -18.75
N SER A 133 5.16 -0.84 -18.69
CA SER A 133 5.77 -2.00 -19.35
C SER A 133 5.20 -3.33 -18.83
N GLN A 134 4.94 -3.44 -17.53
CA GLN A 134 4.46 -4.70 -16.94
C GLN A 134 2.96 -4.89 -17.14
N VAL A 135 2.17 -3.84 -16.98
CA VAL A 135 0.74 -3.87 -17.28
C VAL A 135 0.54 -4.27 -18.74
N SER A 136 1.26 -3.63 -19.66
CA SER A 136 1.17 -3.97 -21.08
C SER A 136 1.57 -5.41 -21.36
N LEU A 137 2.63 -5.92 -20.72
CA LEU A 137 3.01 -7.33 -20.84
C LEU A 137 1.90 -8.27 -20.35
N LEU A 138 1.33 -8.01 -19.18
CA LEU A 138 0.26 -8.82 -18.58
C LEU A 138 -0.99 -8.84 -19.48
N GLU A 139 -1.32 -7.74 -20.13
CA GLU A 139 -2.40 -7.65 -21.12
C GLU A 139 -2.09 -8.47 -22.38
N GLN A 140 -0.88 -8.31 -22.94
CA GLN A 140 -0.45 -8.98 -24.16
C GLN A 140 -0.45 -10.52 -24.02
N VAL A 141 -0.11 -11.03 -22.84
CA VAL A 141 -0.14 -12.46 -22.56
C VAL A 141 -1.51 -12.95 -22.07
N GLY A 142 -2.48 -12.06 -21.93
CA GLY A 142 -3.86 -12.38 -21.55
C GLY A 142 -4.05 -12.76 -20.08
N ILE A 143 -3.10 -12.43 -19.20
CA ILE A 143 -3.26 -12.53 -17.74
C ILE A 143 -4.18 -11.42 -17.25
N LEU A 144 -3.92 -10.19 -17.70
CA LEU A 144 -4.75 -9.04 -17.39
C LEU A 144 -5.83 -8.89 -18.47
N LYS A 145 -7.09 -8.92 -18.07
CA LYS A 145 -8.23 -8.70 -18.96
C LYS A 145 -9.10 -7.62 -18.37
N GLU A 146 -9.36 -6.57 -19.13
CA GLU A 146 -10.21 -5.45 -18.69
C GLU A 146 -9.78 -4.83 -17.35
N GLY A 147 -8.46 -4.85 -17.06
CA GLY A 147 -7.90 -4.31 -15.81
C GLY A 147 -7.99 -5.24 -14.58
N VAL A 148 -8.51 -6.46 -14.73
CA VAL A 148 -8.62 -7.45 -13.66
C VAL A 148 -7.93 -8.78 -13.98
N ILE A 149 -7.55 -9.49 -12.92
CA ILE A 149 -6.99 -10.84 -12.96
C ILE A 149 -7.96 -11.75 -12.23
N LEU A 150 -8.34 -12.87 -12.86
CA LEU A 150 -9.17 -13.89 -12.23
C LEU A 150 -8.34 -14.72 -11.25
N GLY A 151 -8.74 -14.70 -9.98
CA GLY A 151 -8.11 -15.47 -8.93
C GLY A 151 -8.55 -16.94 -8.90
N ILE A 152 -7.81 -17.77 -8.17
CA ILE A 152 -8.16 -19.16 -7.85
C ILE A 152 -9.47 -19.28 -7.05
N ASP A 153 -9.83 -18.22 -6.34
CA ASP A 153 -11.08 -18.07 -5.60
C ASP A 153 -12.28 -17.78 -6.50
N GLY A 154 -12.06 -17.60 -7.80
CA GLY A 154 -13.08 -17.22 -8.77
C GLY A 154 -13.48 -15.74 -8.69
N HIS A 155 -12.77 -14.94 -7.91
CA HIS A 155 -13.00 -13.49 -7.82
C HIS A 155 -12.07 -12.71 -8.76
N GLU A 156 -12.55 -11.55 -9.20
CA GLU A 156 -11.77 -10.63 -10.01
C GLU A 156 -10.96 -9.68 -9.12
N HIS A 157 -9.66 -9.63 -9.35
CA HIS A 157 -8.73 -8.81 -8.59
C HIS A 157 -8.14 -7.72 -9.50
N PRO A 158 -8.37 -6.43 -9.21
CA PRO A 158 -7.79 -5.35 -10.00
C PRO A 158 -6.28 -5.28 -9.82
N VAL A 159 -5.57 -4.89 -10.87
CA VAL A 159 -4.13 -4.57 -10.75
C VAL A 159 -3.96 -3.31 -9.90
N PRO A 160 -2.98 -3.27 -8.98
CA PRO A 160 -2.72 -2.09 -8.16
C PRO A 160 -2.43 -0.86 -9.04
N THR A 161 -2.99 0.30 -8.71
CA THR A 161 -2.71 1.51 -9.49
C THR A 161 -1.29 2.03 -9.23
N LEU A 162 -0.79 2.87 -10.14
CA LEU A 162 0.51 3.52 -10.02
C LEU A 162 0.62 4.29 -8.69
N GLU A 163 -0.44 5.01 -8.31
CA GLU A 163 -0.55 5.78 -7.08
C GLU A 163 -0.48 4.89 -5.84
N GLN A 164 -1.16 3.74 -5.87
CA GLN A 164 -1.13 2.77 -4.76
C GLN A 164 0.28 2.21 -4.56
N ILE A 165 1.00 1.91 -5.66
CA ILE A 165 2.38 1.42 -5.59
C ILE A 165 3.31 2.53 -5.10
N ALA A 166 3.21 3.74 -5.65
CA ALA A 166 4.01 4.88 -5.26
C ALA A 166 3.85 5.19 -3.76
N MET A 167 2.61 5.21 -3.27
CA MET A 167 2.30 5.41 -1.86
C MET A 167 2.97 4.35 -0.99
N ARG A 168 2.85 3.06 -1.35
CA ARG A 168 3.51 1.98 -0.60
C ARG A 168 5.03 2.10 -0.58
N LEU A 169 5.65 2.45 -1.72
CA LEU A 169 7.10 2.67 -1.78
C LEU A 169 7.52 3.84 -0.88
N PHE A 170 6.73 4.91 -0.89
CA PHE A 170 7.01 6.12 -0.15
C PHE A 170 6.82 5.94 1.36
N GLU A 171 5.76 5.26 1.80
CA GLU A 171 5.54 4.95 3.21
C GLU A 171 6.66 4.06 3.77
N ARG A 172 7.10 3.08 2.98
CA ARG A 172 8.15 2.12 3.36
C ARG A 172 9.57 2.59 3.03
N ARG A 173 9.75 3.84 2.58
CA ARG A 173 11.01 4.33 1.99
C ARG A 173 12.23 4.12 2.89
N GLU A 174 12.08 4.22 4.22
CA GLU A 174 13.19 4.02 5.15
C GLU A 174 13.65 2.56 5.20
N ILE A 175 12.69 1.61 5.20
CA ILE A 175 12.99 0.17 5.16
C ILE A 175 13.53 -0.21 3.78
N LEU A 176 13.03 0.43 2.73
CA LEU A 176 13.43 0.16 1.35
C LEU A 176 14.75 0.82 0.95
N LYS A 177 15.19 1.87 1.65
CA LYS A 177 16.43 2.60 1.34
C LYS A 177 17.64 1.66 1.22
N THR A 178 17.85 0.81 2.21
CA THR A 178 18.96 -0.17 2.19
C THR A 178 18.84 -1.14 1.01
N LYS A 179 17.63 -1.57 0.65
CA LYS A 179 17.42 -2.46 -0.50
C LYS A 179 17.66 -1.71 -1.81
N HIS A 180 17.23 -0.46 -1.91
CA HIS A 180 17.51 0.40 -3.06
C HIS A 180 19.03 0.58 -3.25
N ASP A 181 19.77 0.88 -2.19
CA ASP A 181 21.23 0.99 -2.19
C ASP A 181 21.92 -0.33 -2.59
N GLN A 182 21.28 -1.48 -2.32
CA GLN A 182 21.71 -2.81 -2.76
C GLN A 182 21.34 -3.14 -4.22
N GLY A 183 20.65 -2.23 -4.93
CA GLY A 183 20.27 -2.38 -6.33
C GLY A 183 18.84 -2.88 -6.57
N PHE A 184 18.01 -3.03 -5.54
CA PHE A 184 16.59 -3.40 -5.69
C PHE A 184 15.77 -2.20 -6.20
N THR A 185 15.90 -1.94 -7.50
CA THR A 185 15.30 -0.79 -8.19
C THR A 185 14.18 -1.18 -9.15
N LYS A 186 13.91 -2.49 -9.29
CA LYS A 186 12.94 -3.02 -10.25
C LYS A 186 11.59 -3.33 -9.60
N LEU A 187 10.52 -2.86 -10.23
CA LEU A 187 9.15 -3.27 -9.93
C LEU A 187 8.93 -4.67 -10.50
N LEU A 188 8.20 -5.52 -9.78
CA LEU A 188 7.67 -6.77 -10.31
C LEU A 188 6.23 -6.95 -9.84
N LEU A 189 5.28 -6.92 -10.77
CA LEU A 189 3.88 -7.25 -10.55
C LEU A 189 3.71 -8.77 -10.71
N VAL A 190 3.35 -9.43 -9.62
CA VAL A 190 3.19 -10.90 -9.58
C VAL A 190 1.71 -11.24 -9.40
N PRO A 191 1.10 -12.02 -10.32
CA PRO A 191 -0.29 -12.44 -10.23
C PRO A 191 -0.47 -13.59 -9.22
N PHE A 192 -0.16 -13.34 -7.94
CA PHE A 192 -0.04 -14.37 -6.91
C PHE A 192 -1.37 -15.12 -6.62
N GLY A 193 -2.51 -14.48 -6.87
CA GLY A 193 -3.83 -15.09 -6.70
C GLY A 193 -4.32 -15.91 -7.90
N MET A 194 -3.61 -15.90 -9.03
CA MET A 194 -4.00 -16.66 -10.21
C MET A 194 -3.62 -18.13 -10.07
N SER A 195 -4.40 -19.02 -10.70
CA SER A 195 -4.07 -20.45 -10.72
C SER A 195 -2.69 -20.70 -11.32
N LEU A 196 -1.87 -21.47 -10.61
CA LEU A 196 -0.54 -21.86 -11.05
C LEU A 196 -0.61 -22.64 -12.38
N ASP A 197 -1.57 -23.56 -12.51
CA ASP A 197 -1.78 -24.31 -13.76
C ASP A 197 -2.13 -23.37 -14.92
N SER A 198 -2.96 -22.36 -14.66
CA SER A 198 -3.32 -21.35 -15.68
C SER A 198 -2.11 -20.49 -16.06
N LEU A 199 -1.32 -20.06 -15.09
CA LEU A 199 -0.11 -19.27 -15.32
C LEU A 199 0.95 -20.07 -16.10
N GLN A 200 1.13 -21.34 -15.77
CA GLN A 200 2.03 -22.26 -16.49
C GLN A 200 1.61 -22.40 -17.95
N GLU A 201 0.32 -22.61 -18.22
CA GLU A 201 -0.18 -22.76 -19.59
C GLU A 201 -0.02 -21.47 -20.38
N ILE A 202 -0.32 -20.31 -19.79
CA ILE A 202 -0.09 -19.00 -20.44
C ILE A 202 1.39 -18.82 -20.79
N PHE A 203 2.29 -19.13 -19.85
CA PHE A 203 3.72 -18.99 -20.07
C PHE A 203 4.23 -19.94 -21.16
N LYS A 204 3.72 -21.18 -21.19
CA LYS A 204 3.98 -22.15 -22.25
C LYS A 204 3.55 -21.63 -23.62
N GLN A 205 2.34 -21.08 -23.73
CA GLN A 205 1.84 -20.50 -24.99
C GLN A 205 2.67 -19.28 -25.41
N PHE A 206 3.09 -18.44 -24.45
CA PHE A 206 3.98 -17.32 -24.71
C PHE A 206 5.32 -17.78 -25.30
N LEU A 207 5.99 -18.77 -24.70
CA LEU A 207 7.27 -19.30 -25.19
C LEU A 207 7.15 -19.89 -26.59
N LEU A 208 6.08 -20.64 -26.86
CA LEU A 208 5.80 -21.20 -28.18
C LEU A 208 5.57 -20.12 -29.24
N LYS A 209 4.85 -19.05 -28.89
CA LYS A 209 4.66 -17.88 -29.76
C LYS A 209 5.99 -17.17 -30.01
N TYR A 210 6.76 -16.90 -28.97
CA TYR A 210 8.06 -16.24 -29.08
C TYR A 210 9.04 -17.01 -29.97
N LYS A 211 9.11 -18.34 -29.84
CA LYS A 211 9.91 -19.22 -30.72
C LYS A 211 9.46 -19.14 -32.18
N ARG A 212 8.16 -19.03 -32.44
CA ARG A 212 7.64 -18.88 -33.81
C ARG A 212 8.10 -17.56 -34.44
N ASP A 213 8.09 -16.50 -33.65
CA ASP A 213 8.47 -15.15 -34.09
C ASP A 213 10.00 -14.96 -34.11
N ASN A 214 10.75 -15.80 -33.38
CA ASN A 214 12.21 -15.78 -33.25
C ASN A 214 12.78 -17.19 -33.48
N PRO A 215 12.96 -17.63 -34.75
CA PRO A 215 13.35 -19.00 -35.07
C PRO A 215 14.67 -19.48 -34.45
N ASP A 216 15.59 -18.56 -34.15
CA ASP A 216 16.90 -18.86 -33.56
C ASP A 216 16.87 -19.06 -32.04
N PHE A 217 15.75 -18.76 -31.38
CA PHE A 217 15.61 -18.96 -29.94
C PHE A 217 15.62 -20.46 -29.59
N ASP A 218 16.56 -20.96 -28.79
CA ASP A 218 16.62 -22.39 -28.47
C ASP A 218 15.49 -22.79 -27.49
N LEU A 219 14.47 -23.50 -28.01
CA LEU A 219 13.31 -23.95 -27.24
C LEU A 219 12.85 -25.32 -27.74
N ASN A 220 12.73 -26.27 -26.81
CA ASN A 220 12.07 -27.55 -27.09
C ASN A 220 10.56 -27.35 -27.19
N THR A 221 10.00 -27.42 -28.41
CA THR A 221 8.57 -27.21 -28.63
C THR A 221 7.68 -28.34 -28.07
N ASN A 222 8.23 -29.53 -27.81
CA ASN A 222 7.49 -30.64 -27.21
C ASN A 222 7.32 -30.46 -25.70
N GLU A 223 8.29 -29.80 -25.06
CA GLU A 223 8.31 -29.53 -23.63
C GLU A 223 8.83 -28.11 -23.39
N PRO A 224 8.03 -27.08 -23.75
CA PRO A 224 8.47 -25.68 -23.73
C PRO A 224 8.60 -25.13 -22.30
N LEU A 225 7.99 -25.78 -21.32
CA LEU A 225 8.09 -25.45 -19.91
C LEU A 225 8.16 -26.76 -19.12
N TRP A 226 9.22 -26.92 -18.34
CA TRP A 226 9.39 -28.08 -17.47
C TRP A 226 8.69 -27.82 -16.13
N THR A 227 7.71 -28.65 -15.79
CA THR A 227 6.95 -28.52 -14.54
C THR A 227 7.08 -29.81 -13.74
N TRP A 228 7.26 -29.68 -12.43
CA TRP A 228 7.32 -30.85 -11.56
C TRP A 228 5.89 -31.36 -11.32
N PRO A 229 5.58 -32.66 -11.52
CA PRO A 229 4.21 -33.17 -11.38
C PRO A 229 3.58 -32.94 -9.99
N ARG A 230 4.42 -32.77 -8.96
CA ARG A 230 3.96 -32.48 -7.59
C ARG A 230 3.39 -31.07 -7.40
N TYR A 231 3.57 -30.18 -8.38
CA TYR A 231 3.05 -28.81 -8.31
C TYR A 231 1.65 -28.66 -8.91
N GLN A 232 1.09 -29.72 -9.51
CA GLN A 232 -0.28 -29.67 -10.01
C GLN A 232 -1.25 -29.45 -8.84
N GLY A 233 -2.01 -28.34 -8.89
CA GLY A 233 -2.92 -27.93 -7.82
C GLY A 233 -2.25 -27.52 -6.50
N ALA A 234 -0.93 -27.26 -6.48
CA ALA A 234 -0.22 -26.88 -5.25
C ALA A 234 -0.66 -25.52 -4.67
N ASP A 235 -1.42 -24.75 -5.43
CA ASP A 235 -2.01 -23.46 -5.11
C ASP A 235 -3.41 -23.55 -4.47
N ILE A 236 -4.04 -24.73 -4.45
CA ILE A 236 -5.43 -24.91 -3.98
C ILE A 236 -5.49 -25.34 -2.50
N GLY A 237 -4.38 -25.83 -1.93
CA GLY A 237 -4.37 -26.44 -0.60
C GLY A 237 -5.08 -27.80 -0.56
N ASP A 238 -4.82 -28.58 0.49
CA ASP A 238 -5.49 -29.88 0.73
C ASP A 238 -6.97 -29.72 1.12
#